data_AF-A0AA38FU68-F1
#
_entry.id   AF-A0AA38FU68-F1
#
_cell.length_a   1.000
_cell.length_b   1.000
_cell.length_c   1.000
_cell.angle_alpha   90.00
_cell.angle_beta   90.00
_cell.angle_gamma   90.00
#
_symmetry.space_group_name_H-M   'P 1'
#
loop_
_entity.id
_entity.type
_entity.pdbx_description
1 polymer ?
#
loop_
_entity_poly.entity_id
_entity_poly.type
_entity_poly.pdbx_seq_one_letter_code
_entity_poly.pdbx_strand_id
1 'polypeptide(L)'
;DDESILTYLGAEDSYIHRSLPSEMQTMLNELTIKIIINTQDDPNILNIGQSLDATKQEAFTSFLWDHSNAFTWSYANMPGIDPKIMVHNIVTIPDAKPIKQKLQKMHHRIALLVKEELQRLLSVSFIIPIDYPQWVSNIVL
;
A
#
# COMPACT_ATOMS: atom_id res chain seq x y z
N ASP A 1 19.87 -12.61 -13.60
CA ASP A 1 18.99 -12.80 -14.76
C ASP A 1 17.74 -11.95 -14.60
N ASP A 2 17.63 -10.90 -15.40
CA ASP A 2 16.57 -9.87 -15.31
C ASP A 2 15.16 -10.38 -15.67
N GLU A 3 15.05 -11.57 -16.28
CA GLU A 3 13.76 -12.22 -16.55
C GLU A 3 13.02 -12.66 -15.27
N SER A 4 13.75 -13.01 -14.20
CA SER A 4 13.14 -13.48 -12.96
C SER A 4 12.35 -12.38 -12.23
N ILE A 5 12.70 -11.11 -12.43
CA ILE A 5 12.08 -9.98 -11.70
C ILE A 5 10.88 -9.43 -12.46
N LEU A 6 10.94 -9.42 -13.79
CA LEU A 6 9.76 -9.16 -14.63
C LEU A 6 8.71 -10.26 -14.46
N THR A 7 9.14 -11.50 -14.23
CA THR A 7 8.24 -12.60 -13.89
C THR A 7 7.61 -12.40 -12.50
N TYR A 8 8.32 -11.88 -11.50
CA TYR A 8 7.75 -11.64 -10.16
C TYR A 8 6.72 -10.49 -10.15
N LEU A 9 7.03 -9.36 -10.80
CA LEU A 9 6.09 -8.24 -10.93
C LEU A 9 4.88 -8.57 -11.83
N GLY A 10 5.10 -9.31 -12.92
CA GLY A 10 4.00 -9.84 -13.74
C GLY A 10 3.25 -11.01 -13.09
N ALA A 11 3.87 -11.70 -12.13
CA ALA A 11 3.23 -12.77 -11.38
C ALA A 11 2.29 -12.19 -10.32
N GLU A 12 2.62 -11.11 -9.61
CA GLU A 12 1.71 -10.46 -8.65
C GLU A 12 0.38 -10.06 -9.30
N ASP A 13 0.41 -9.46 -10.50
CA ASP A 13 -0.79 -9.18 -11.31
C ASP A 13 -1.58 -10.46 -11.65
N SER A 14 -0.88 -11.57 -11.92
CA SER A 14 -1.49 -12.87 -12.26
C SER A 14 -1.97 -13.69 -11.05
N TYR A 15 -1.42 -13.45 -9.86
CA TYR A 15 -1.75 -14.13 -8.61
C TYR A 15 -2.99 -13.51 -7.97
N ILE A 16 -3.11 -12.17 -8.01
CA ILE A 16 -4.32 -11.46 -7.60
C ILE A 16 -5.52 -11.94 -8.45
N HIS A 17 -5.34 -12.11 -9.76
CA HIS A 17 -6.44 -12.46 -10.65
C HIS A 17 -7.02 -13.89 -10.46
N ARG A 18 -6.26 -14.85 -9.91
CA ARG A 18 -6.70 -16.26 -9.80
C ARG A 18 -7.33 -16.64 -8.45
N SER A 19 -7.10 -15.87 -7.40
CA SER A 19 -7.62 -16.17 -6.06
C SER A 19 -8.77 -15.27 -5.61
N LEU A 20 -9.16 -14.29 -6.42
CA LEU A 20 -10.26 -13.37 -6.12
C LEU A 20 -11.62 -14.08 -6.29
N PRO A 21 -12.60 -13.87 -5.39
CA PRO A 21 -13.97 -14.37 -5.55
C PRO A 21 -14.55 -14.01 -6.92
N SER A 22 -15.43 -14.83 -7.48
CA SER A 22 -16.01 -14.62 -8.83
C SER A 22 -16.69 -13.25 -9.00
N GLU A 23 -17.25 -12.68 -7.93
CA GLU A 23 -17.78 -11.30 -7.91
C GLU A 23 -16.67 -10.26 -8.13
N MET A 24 -15.51 -10.45 -7.50
CA MET A 24 -14.34 -9.57 -7.66
C MET A 24 -13.68 -9.76 -9.03
N GLN A 25 -13.72 -10.97 -9.60
CA GLN A 25 -13.33 -11.20 -11.01
C GLN A 25 -14.30 -10.51 -11.99
N THR A 26 -15.59 -10.51 -11.68
CA THR A 26 -16.61 -9.80 -12.47
C THR A 26 -16.39 -8.28 -12.42
N MET A 27 -16.04 -7.74 -11.24
CA MET A 27 -15.66 -6.33 -11.05
C MET A 27 -14.36 -5.96 -11.79
N LEU A 28 -13.37 -6.86 -11.85
CA LEU A 28 -12.13 -6.66 -12.61
C LEU A 28 -12.35 -6.62 -14.14
N ASN A 29 -13.39 -7.30 -14.63
CA ASN A 29 -13.77 -7.32 -16.04
C ASN A 29 -14.73 -6.18 -16.43
N GLU A 30 -15.22 -5.40 -15.46
CA GLU A 30 -16.06 -4.24 -15.75
C GLU A 30 -15.21 -3.14 -16.41
N LEU A 31 -15.68 -2.63 -17.56
CA LEU A 31 -15.02 -1.51 -18.20
C LEU A 31 -15.14 -0.27 -17.33
N THR A 32 -14.04 0.48 -17.19
CA THR A 32 -13.99 1.69 -16.35
C THR A 32 -13.55 2.92 -17.13
N ILE A 33 -13.96 4.09 -16.65
CA ILE A 33 -13.55 5.40 -17.13
C ILE A 33 -12.61 6.01 -16.10
N LYS A 34 -11.48 6.55 -16.57
CA LYS A 34 -10.53 7.28 -15.74
C LYS A 34 -11.01 8.71 -15.52
N ILE A 35 -11.04 9.13 -14.25
CA ILE A 35 -11.28 10.51 -13.86
C ILE A 35 -10.06 11.07 -13.13
N ILE A 36 -9.73 12.33 -13.39
CA ILE A 36 -8.61 13.02 -12.75
C ILE A 36 -9.18 13.88 -11.61
N ILE A 37 -8.78 13.57 -10.38
CA ILE A 37 -9.27 14.22 -9.17
C ILE A 37 -8.40 15.41 -8.76
N ASN A 38 -7.10 15.34 -9.02
CA ASN A 38 -6.15 16.43 -8.80
C ASN A 38 -5.16 16.49 -9.98
N THR A 39 -4.74 17.69 -10.34
CA THR A 39 -3.86 17.98 -11.48
C THR A 39 -2.51 18.57 -11.08
N GLN A 40 -2.20 18.69 -9.78
CA GLN A 40 -0.88 19.15 -9.32
C GLN A 40 0.16 18.03 -9.42
N ASP A 41 1.24 18.28 -10.16
CA ASP A 41 2.50 17.52 -10.39
C ASP A 41 2.43 15.98 -10.58
N ASP A 42 1.60 15.28 -9.82
CA ASP A 42 1.22 13.87 -9.98
C ASP A 42 -0.33 13.73 -9.98
N PRO A 43 -0.96 13.40 -11.13
CA PRO A 43 -2.40 13.38 -11.23
C PRO A 43 -3.01 12.21 -10.45
N ASN A 44 -3.88 12.54 -9.50
CA ASN A 44 -4.66 11.56 -8.76
C ASN A 44 -5.77 11.00 -9.66
N ILE A 45 -5.61 9.75 -10.11
CA ILE A 45 -6.56 9.09 -11.02
C ILE A 45 -7.43 8.11 -10.25
N LEU A 46 -8.74 8.19 -10.46
CA LEU A 46 -9.70 7.17 -10.03
C LEU A 46 -10.39 6.55 -11.24
N ASN A 47 -10.94 5.35 -11.04
CA ASN A 47 -11.72 4.64 -12.04
C ASN A 47 -13.19 4.57 -11.59
N ILE A 48 -14.11 4.91 -12.48
CA ILE A 48 -15.57 4.73 -12.28
C ILE A 48 -16.12 3.76 -13.32
N GLY A 49 -17.18 3.02 -13.00
CA GLY A 49 -17.78 2.06 -13.93
C GLY A 49 -18.31 2.74 -15.20
N GLN A 50 -17.93 2.23 -16.37
CA GLN A 50 -18.44 2.72 -17.66
C GLN A 50 -19.93 2.41 -17.83
N SER A 51 -20.44 1.40 -17.13
CA SER A 51 -21.84 0.97 -17.13
C SER A 51 -22.81 2.01 -16.53
N LEU A 52 -22.28 2.98 -15.78
CA LEU A 52 -23.07 4.07 -15.19
C LEU A 52 -23.66 4.96 -16.28
N ASP A 53 -24.91 5.40 -16.06
CA ASP A 53 -25.51 6.44 -16.92
C ASP A 53 -24.77 7.77 -16.77
N ALA A 54 -24.86 8.65 -17.78
CA ALA A 54 -24.11 9.90 -17.82
C ALA A 54 -24.39 10.80 -16.60
N THR A 55 -25.65 10.84 -16.13
CA THR A 55 -26.04 11.62 -14.95
C THR A 55 -25.37 11.10 -13.67
N LYS A 56 -25.31 9.78 -13.46
CA LYS A 56 -24.60 9.18 -12.34
C LYS A 56 -23.10 9.37 -12.48
N GLN A 57 -22.52 9.22 -13.67
CA GLN A 57 -21.10 9.46 -13.89
C GLN A 57 -20.71 10.88 -13.48
N GLU A 58 -21.48 11.89 -13.88
CA GLU A 58 -21.25 13.29 -13.51
C GLU A 58 -21.41 13.51 -12.00
N ALA A 59 -22.47 12.95 -11.40
CA ALA A 59 -22.71 13.05 -9.96
C ALA A 59 -21.60 12.39 -9.13
N PHE A 60 -21.15 11.20 -9.51
CA PHE A 60 -20.04 10.49 -8.86
C PHE A 60 -18.72 11.23 -9.03
N THR A 61 -18.44 11.74 -10.23
CA THR A 61 -17.22 12.51 -10.49
C THR A 61 -17.16 13.75 -9.61
N SER A 62 -18.26 14.50 -9.52
CA SER A 62 -18.38 15.69 -8.66
C SER A 62 -18.20 15.32 -7.19
N PHE A 63 -18.87 14.26 -6.72
CA PHE A 63 -18.74 13.77 -5.35
C PHE A 63 -17.29 13.39 -5.00
N LEU A 64 -16.59 12.68 -5.88
CA LEU A 64 -15.20 12.27 -5.66
C LEU A 64 -14.23 13.45 -5.69
N TRP A 65 -14.54 14.49 -6.47
CA TRP A 65 -13.81 15.76 -6.44
C TRP A 65 -13.96 16.47 -5.10
N ASP A 66 -15.19 16.62 -4.63
CA ASP A 66 -15.52 17.29 -3.37
C ASP A 66 -14.88 16.59 -2.15
N HIS A 67 -14.72 15.26 -2.23
CA HIS A 67 -14.13 14.42 -1.18
C HIS A 67 -12.73 13.94 -1.53
N SER A 68 -12.01 14.66 -2.40
CA SER A 68 -10.65 14.33 -2.80
C SER A 68 -9.68 14.20 -1.61
N ASN A 69 -9.93 14.92 -0.52
CA ASN A 69 -9.16 14.87 0.72
C ASN A 69 -9.41 13.63 1.59
N ALA A 70 -10.45 12.84 1.32
CA ALA A 70 -10.75 11.61 2.05
C ALA A 70 -9.84 10.43 1.63
N PHE A 71 -9.12 10.58 0.51
CA PHE A 71 -8.21 9.57 -0.01
C PHE A 71 -6.76 9.84 0.41
N THR A 72 -6.02 8.76 0.58
CA THR A 72 -4.58 8.78 0.90
C THR A 72 -3.77 8.64 -0.38
N TRP A 73 -3.62 9.72 -1.14
CA TRP A 73 -2.90 9.75 -2.42
C TRP A 73 -1.40 9.46 -2.29
N SER A 74 -0.83 9.90 -1.18
CA SER A 74 0.51 9.56 -0.76
C SER A 74 0.50 9.16 0.71
N TYR A 75 1.58 8.53 1.17
CA TYR A 75 1.75 8.21 2.59
C TYR A 75 1.79 9.47 3.48
N ALA A 76 2.20 10.62 2.95
CA ALA A 76 2.14 11.88 3.67
C ALA A 76 0.69 12.34 3.92
N ASN A 77 -0.27 11.90 3.10
CA ASN A 77 -1.70 12.19 3.26
C ASN A 77 -2.42 11.20 4.17
N MET A 78 -1.71 10.24 4.76
CA MET A 78 -2.25 9.29 5.72
C MET A 78 -1.69 9.61 7.11
N PRO A 79 -2.09 10.72 7.76
CA PRO A 79 -1.69 10.95 9.14
C PRO A 79 -2.25 9.80 9.98
N GLY A 80 -1.35 9.03 10.60
CA GLY A 80 -1.75 7.98 11.54
C GLY A 80 -2.56 8.56 12.69
N ILE A 81 -3.20 7.69 13.47
CA ILE A 81 -3.87 8.11 14.70
C ILE A 81 -2.81 8.59 15.69
N ASP A 82 -2.99 9.77 16.28
CA ASP A 82 -2.07 10.30 17.30
C ASP A 82 -1.93 9.25 18.43
N PRO A 83 -0.71 8.80 18.75
CA PRO A 83 -0.47 7.86 19.84
C PRO A 83 -1.04 8.33 21.20
N LYS A 84 -1.30 9.63 21.39
CA LYS A 84 -1.99 10.14 22.58
C LYS A 84 -3.48 9.79 22.61
N ILE A 85 -4.08 9.54 21.45
CA ILE A 85 -5.50 9.16 21.31
C ILE A 85 -5.64 7.65 21.48
N MET A 86 -4.87 6.87 20.72
CA MET A 86 -4.97 5.42 20.73
C MET A 86 -3.63 4.77 20.39
N VAL A 87 -3.23 3.79 21.19
CA VAL A 87 -2.12 2.89 20.90
C VAL A 87 -2.63 1.47 20.95
N HIS A 88 -2.23 0.66 19.96
CA HIS A 88 -2.45 -0.76 20.02
C HIS A 88 -1.37 -1.42 20.89
N ASN A 89 -1.78 -2.15 21.93
CA ASN A 89 -0.87 -2.95 22.74
C ASN A 89 -0.94 -4.42 22.30
N ILE A 90 0.17 -4.93 21.78
CA ILE A 90 0.30 -6.35 21.43
C ILE A 90 0.65 -7.11 22.71
N VAL A 91 -0.33 -7.79 23.30
CA VAL A 91 -0.11 -8.60 24.50
C VAL A 91 0.72 -9.84 24.15
N THR A 92 1.87 -10.00 24.78
CA THR A 92 2.73 -11.18 24.63
C THR A 92 2.37 -12.26 25.63
N ILE A 93 2.73 -13.52 25.32
CA ILE A 93 2.62 -14.64 26.27
C ILE A 93 3.51 -14.31 27.51
N PRO A 94 3.06 -14.60 28.75
CA PRO A 94 3.75 -14.19 29.99
C PRO A 94 5.23 -14.55 30.13
N ASP A 95 5.73 -15.52 29.35
CA ASP A 95 7.13 -15.97 29.37
C ASP A 95 7.80 -15.94 27.98
N ALA A 96 7.27 -15.14 27.05
CA ALA A 96 7.82 -15.01 25.71
C ALA A 96 9.23 -14.39 25.77
N LYS A 97 10.24 -15.15 25.33
CA LYS A 97 11.61 -14.67 25.23
C LYS A 97 11.80 -13.87 23.94
N PRO A 98 12.47 -12.71 23.99
CA PRO A 98 12.78 -11.94 22.78
C PRO A 98 13.69 -12.72 21.85
N ILE A 99 13.38 -12.65 20.54
CA ILE A 99 14.15 -13.31 19.48
C ILE A 99 14.74 -12.25 18.56
N LYS A 100 16.07 -12.29 18.40
CA LYS A 100 16.78 -11.57 17.34
C LYS A 100 17.07 -12.55 16.21
N GLN A 101 16.30 -12.48 15.14
CA GLN A 101 16.56 -13.27 13.95
C GLN A 101 17.90 -12.83 13.33
N LYS A 102 18.70 -13.81 12.91
CA LYS A 102 19.95 -13.56 12.20
C LYS A 102 19.63 -12.91 10.85
N LEU A 103 20.28 -11.78 10.57
CA LEU A 103 20.12 -11.06 9.30
C LEU A 103 20.36 -11.99 8.12
N GLN A 104 19.36 -12.09 7.24
CA GLN A 104 19.48 -12.83 5.99
C GLN A 104 20.07 -11.95 4.89
N LYS A 105 20.92 -12.56 4.05
CA LYS A 105 21.47 -11.88 2.88
C LYS A 105 20.34 -11.66 1.87
N MET A 106 20.15 -10.41 1.48
CA MET A 106 19.21 -10.02 0.45
C MET A 106 19.95 -9.76 -0.86
N HIS A 107 19.32 -10.09 -1.99
CA HIS A 107 19.88 -9.76 -3.30
C HIS A 107 20.01 -8.23 -3.46
N HIS A 108 21.08 -7.75 -4.09
CA HIS A 108 21.41 -6.32 -4.12
C HIS A 108 20.26 -5.44 -4.62
N ARG A 109 19.63 -5.82 -5.74
CA ARG A 109 18.49 -5.07 -6.32
C ARG A 109 17.32 -4.95 -5.34
N ILE A 110 17.07 -6.01 -4.58
CA ILE A 110 15.98 -6.05 -3.60
C ILE A 110 16.33 -5.20 -2.38
N ALA A 111 17.57 -5.25 -1.91
CA ALA A 111 18.04 -4.40 -0.82
C ALA A 111 17.95 -2.91 -1.13
N LEU A 112 18.11 -2.52 -2.40
CA LEU A 112 17.91 -1.13 -2.84
C LEU A 112 16.46 -0.69 -2.71
N LEU A 113 15.51 -1.52 -3.18
CA LEU A 113 14.07 -1.22 -3.08
C LEU A 113 13.62 -1.11 -1.62
N VAL A 114 14.06 -2.06 -0.76
CA VAL A 114 13.77 -2.02 0.67
C VAL A 114 14.33 -0.74 1.32
N LYS A 115 15.54 -0.33 0.94
CA LYS A 115 16.14 0.89 1.47
C LYS A 115 15.33 2.14 1.07
N GLU A 116 14.92 2.23 -0.18
CA GLU A 116 14.10 3.34 -0.68
C GLU A 116 12.76 3.41 0.06
N GLU A 117 12.10 2.28 0.23
CA GLU A 117 10.82 2.20 0.95
C GLU A 117 10.98 2.58 2.43
N LEU A 118 12.03 2.08 3.11
CA LEU A 118 12.31 2.47 4.50
C LEU A 118 12.58 3.97 4.63
N GLN A 119 13.33 4.58 3.70
CA GLN A 119 13.57 6.02 3.69
C GLN A 119 12.26 6.79 3.51
N ARG A 120 11.38 6.31 2.64
CA ARG A 120 10.06 6.90 2.38
C ARG A 120 9.14 6.81 3.59
N LEU A 121 9.17 5.70 4.34
CA LEU A 121 8.41 5.54 5.60
C LEU A 121 8.99 6.38 6.75
N LEU A 122 10.32 6.52 6.81
CA LEU A 122 11.00 7.38 7.78
C LEU A 122 10.67 8.86 7.54
N SER A 123 10.63 9.33 6.29
CA SER A 123 10.39 10.74 5.99
C SER A 123 8.99 11.22 6.42
N VAL A 124 8.00 10.31 6.44
CA VAL A 124 6.65 10.57 6.93
C VAL A 124 6.44 10.16 8.40
N SER A 125 7.51 9.79 9.11
CA SER A 125 7.47 9.37 10.53
C SER A 125 6.57 8.16 10.84
N PHE A 126 6.33 7.28 9.86
CA PHE A 126 5.56 6.05 10.07
C PHE A 126 6.36 5.00 10.84
N ILE A 127 7.67 5.00 10.64
CA ILE A 127 8.61 4.18 11.40
C ILE A 127 9.63 5.09 12.07
N ILE A 128 10.21 4.61 13.16
CA ILE A 128 11.25 5.30 13.91
C ILE A 128 12.44 4.36 14.15
N PRO A 129 13.68 4.88 14.17
CA PRO A 129 14.82 4.10 14.64
C PRO A 129 14.67 3.82 16.14
N ILE A 130 15.02 2.60 16.55
CA ILE A 130 15.00 2.15 17.95
C ILE A 130 16.39 1.64 18.29
N ASP A 131 16.92 2.10 19.42
CA ASP A 131 18.22 1.65 19.92
C ASP A 131 18.11 0.29 20.63
N TYR A 132 19.05 -0.60 20.31
CA TYR A 132 19.22 -1.91 20.97
C TYR A 132 17.95 -2.79 21.04
N PRO A 133 17.23 -3.03 19.93
CA PRO A 133 16.00 -3.81 19.95
C PRO A 133 16.25 -5.24 20.42
N GLN A 134 15.38 -5.75 21.29
CA GLN A 134 15.43 -7.13 21.77
C GLN A 134 14.74 -8.10 20.79
N TRP A 135 13.73 -7.62 20.06
CA TRP A 135 13.03 -8.33 19.00
C TRP A 135 13.49 -7.82 17.65
N VAL A 136 13.99 -8.71 16.80
CA VAL A 136 14.39 -8.37 15.42
C VAL A 136 13.90 -9.46 14.50
N SER A 137 13.13 -9.10 13.48
CA SER A 137 12.71 -9.99 12.41
C SER A 137 13.41 -9.62 11.10
N ASN A 138 13.65 -10.62 10.26
CA ASN A 138 14.08 -10.37 8.89
C ASN A 138 12.92 -9.79 8.07
N ILE A 139 13.26 -8.96 7.09
CA ILE A 139 12.31 -8.45 6.11
C ILE A 139 12.00 -9.57 5.13
N VAL A 140 10.71 -9.83 4.93
CA VAL A 140 10.17 -10.77 3.94
C VAL A 140 9.46 -9.94 2.89
N LEU A 141 9.70 -10.24 1.62
CA LEU A 141 9.09 -9.59 0.45
C LEU A 141 8.23 -10.60 -0.29
#